data_AF-A0A9W6FPA0-F1
#
_entry.id   AF-A0A9W6FPA0-F1
#
_cell.length_a   1.000
_cell.length_b   1.000
_cell.length_c   1.000
_cell.angle_alpha   90.00
_cell.angle_beta   90.00
_cell.angle_gamma   90.00
#
_symmetry.space_group_name_H-M   'P 1'
#
loop_
_entity.id
_entity.type
_entity.pdbx_description
1 polymer ?
#
loop_
_entity_poly.entity_id
_entity_poly.type
_entity_poly.pdbx_seq_one_letter_code
_entity_poly.pdbx_strand_id
1 'polypeptide(L)'
;MTHTPAANAPIPTTEPPALEVRNLFKFFGRRAGEAVSRLRAGATRDELAGLGTAAVIDADFDVRRGEIFVVMGLSGSGKSTLIRTLNGLLEPTSGTITVAGERISGISPKRLRDVRRRRISMVFQHFALLPHRTVLDNAAYALEVQGVPLAERTERARTVLERVGLAGWEDKLPDELSGGMKQRVGLARALAADTDILLMDEAFSALDPLIRREMQEQLIELQQELGKTIVFITHDLNEAMFLGDRIAVMRDGRIVQLGTAEEILTDPADDYVAQFVQDVDRARVLTASNVVEQARAVMSASAGPRAALRIMRDLQTSVVYVVGGGRRLLGVVRDRDVLKLVRNGVTTLDSAIGDDHPVVGPDELLSDLLGTSVESDLPIAVVDDQQRLLGVVPRVTLLAALGNVSTDTGGQPVIELPHTTIPMDVFTETLHSTADGDAESSAGHEASVTVPATGAAELDEADATSERSHA
;
A
#
# COMPACT_ATOMS: atom_id res chain seq x y z
N MET A 1 -25.04 -6.90 9.04
CA MET A 1 -24.10 -6.85 10.17
C MET A 1 -22.73 -6.66 9.55
N THR A 2 -22.31 -5.42 9.43
CA THR A 2 -21.08 -5.00 8.74
C THR A 2 -19.91 -5.20 9.71
N HIS A 3 -19.01 -6.11 9.36
CA HIS A 3 -17.85 -6.47 10.16
C HIS A 3 -16.70 -5.52 9.80
N THR A 4 -16.37 -4.62 10.70
CA THR A 4 -15.17 -3.75 10.64
C THR A 4 -13.91 -4.63 10.74
N PRO A 5 -12.93 -4.52 9.85
CA PRO A 5 -11.60 -5.10 10.07
C PRO A 5 -10.91 -4.31 11.18
N ALA A 6 -10.48 -4.99 12.24
CA ALA A 6 -9.81 -4.36 13.37
C ALA A 6 -8.42 -3.87 12.92
N ALA A 7 -8.16 -2.58 13.13
CA ALA A 7 -6.86 -1.96 12.90
C ALA A 7 -5.77 -2.63 13.75
N ASN A 8 -4.74 -3.13 13.07
CA ASN A 8 -3.58 -3.77 13.71
C ASN A 8 -2.70 -2.72 14.38
N ALA A 9 -2.94 -2.48 15.67
CA ALA A 9 -1.96 -1.80 16.52
C ALA A 9 -0.65 -2.62 16.57
N PRO A 10 0.54 -1.99 16.48
CA PRO A 10 1.81 -2.71 16.54
C PRO A 10 1.98 -3.36 17.92
N ILE A 11 1.88 -4.68 17.98
CA ILE A 11 2.16 -5.47 19.18
C ILE A 11 3.67 -5.36 19.47
N PRO A 12 4.10 -4.81 20.62
CA PRO A 12 5.50 -4.84 21.01
C PRO A 12 5.89 -6.29 21.34
N THR A 13 6.68 -6.92 20.47
CA THR A 13 7.06 -8.34 20.58
C THR A 13 8.19 -8.54 21.60
N THR A 14 7.88 -9.09 22.77
CA THR A 14 8.85 -9.77 23.65
C THR A 14 9.07 -11.24 23.28
N GLU A 15 8.34 -11.77 22.29
CA GLU A 15 8.50 -13.15 21.80
C GLU A 15 9.49 -13.24 20.63
N PRO A 16 10.29 -14.33 20.55
CA PRO A 16 11.19 -14.55 19.44
C PRO A 16 10.42 -14.78 18.12
N PRO A 17 10.98 -14.34 16.98
CA PRO A 17 10.34 -14.49 15.68
C PRO A 17 10.12 -15.96 15.30
N ALA A 18 9.09 -16.21 14.48
CA ALA A 18 8.81 -17.54 13.96
C ALA A 18 9.89 -18.01 12.98
N LEU A 19 10.39 -17.09 12.15
CA LEU A 19 11.48 -17.33 11.20
C LEU A 19 12.49 -16.18 11.28
N GLU A 20 13.77 -16.51 11.29
CA GLU A 20 14.84 -15.52 11.29
C GLU A 20 15.87 -15.89 10.23
N VAL A 21 16.24 -14.91 9.40
CA VAL A 21 17.19 -15.05 8.32
C VAL A 21 18.27 -13.99 8.50
N ARG A 22 19.53 -14.43 8.54
CA ARG A 22 20.69 -13.55 8.72
C ARG A 22 21.78 -13.82 7.68
N ASN A 23 22.22 -12.76 7.01
CA ASN A 23 23.27 -12.73 5.99
C ASN A 23 23.16 -13.89 5.00
N LEU A 24 21.96 -14.14 4.50
CA LEU A 24 21.67 -15.32 3.67
C LEU A 24 22.17 -15.13 2.24
N PHE A 25 22.99 -16.07 1.78
CA PHE A 25 23.45 -16.13 0.39
C PHE A 25 23.10 -17.49 -0.22
N LYS A 26 22.60 -17.46 -1.45
CA LYS A 26 22.45 -18.64 -2.29
C LYS A 26 23.02 -18.37 -3.69
N PHE A 27 24.09 -19.08 -4.00
CA PHE A 27 24.76 -19.06 -5.29
C PHE A 27 24.72 -20.45 -5.94
N PHE A 28 24.41 -20.50 -7.23
CA PHE A 28 24.45 -21.70 -8.05
C PHE A 28 25.67 -21.65 -8.97
N GLY A 29 26.69 -22.48 -8.69
CA GLY A 29 27.88 -22.60 -9.51
C GLY A 29 29.03 -23.28 -8.78
N ARG A 30 30.08 -23.65 -9.52
CA ARG A 30 31.21 -24.42 -8.97
C ARG A 30 32.05 -23.65 -7.97
N ARG A 31 32.08 -22.31 -8.05
CA ARG A 31 32.93 -21.42 -7.25
C ARG A 31 32.11 -20.55 -6.30
N ALA A 32 31.18 -21.18 -5.58
CA ALA A 32 30.21 -20.48 -4.75
C ALA A 32 30.86 -19.67 -3.61
N GLY A 33 31.91 -20.18 -2.96
CA GLY A 33 32.63 -19.45 -1.90
C GLY A 33 33.37 -18.21 -2.40
N GLU A 34 33.99 -18.29 -3.59
CA GLU A 34 34.63 -17.14 -4.25
C GLU A 34 33.57 -16.09 -4.60
N ALA A 35 32.44 -16.51 -5.18
CA ALA A 35 31.34 -15.61 -5.54
C ALA A 35 30.77 -14.88 -4.32
N VAL A 36 30.51 -15.57 -3.21
CA VAL A 36 30.04 -14.93 -1.96
C VAL A 36 31.05 -13.92 -1.43
N SER A 37 32.35 -14.23 -1.48
CA SER A 37 33.39 -13.31 -1.02
C SER A 37 33.42 -12.03 -1.87
N ARG A 38 33.25 -12.14 -3.19
CA ARG A 38 33.15 -10.99 -4.10
C ARG A 38 31.88 -10.18 -3.88
N LEU A 39 30.73 -10.84 -3.69
CA LEU A 39 29.45 -10.16 -3.37
C LEU A 39 29.55 -9.35 -2.07
N ARG A 40 30.21 -9.89 -1.04
CA ARG A 40 30.48 -9.18 0.22
C ARG A 40 31.41 -7.98 0.04
N ALA A 41 32.30 -8.03 -0.95
CA ALA A 41 33.18 -6.93 -1.32
C ALA A 41 32.51 -5.88 -2.21
N GLY A 42 31.21 -6.02 -2.52
CA GLY A 42 30.44 -5.05 -3.31
C GLY A 42 30.28 -5.40 -4.79
N ALA A 43 30.72 -6.58 -5.23
CA ALA A 43 30.51 -7.01 -6.61
C ALA A 43 29.01 -7.10 -6.94
N THR A 44 28.65 -6.78 -8.18
CA THR A 44 27.28 -6.90 -8.67
C THR A 44 26.95 -8.34 -9.08
N ARG A 45 25.66 -8.64 -9.25
CA ARG A 45 25.20 -9.93 -9.76
C ARG A 45 25.74 -10.21 -11.16
N ASP A 46 25.76 -9.20 -12.02
CA ASP A 46 26.15 -9.32 -13.43
C ASP A 46 27.65 -9.58 -13.61
N GLU A 47 28.49 -8.97 -12.77
CA GLU A 47 29.94 -9.24 -12.73
C GLU A 47 30.28 -10.70 -12.43
N LEU A 48 29.36 -11.44 -11.81
CA LEU A 48 29.54 -12.84 -11.42
C LEU A 48 28.83 -13.83 -12.35
N ALA A 49 28.16 -13.36 -13.41
CA ALA A 49 27.42 -14.22 -14.34
C ALA A 49 28.30 -15.33 -14.95
N GLY A 50 29.58 -15.05 -15.20
CA GLY A 50 30.55 -16.05 -15.69
C GLY A 50 30.94 -17.14 -14.68
N LEU A 51 30.63 -16.97 -13.39
CA LEU A 51 30.89 -17.92 -12.31
C LEU A 51 29.68 -18.80 -11.97
N GLY A 52 28.48 -18.35 -12.35
CA GLY A 52 27.20 -18.95 -11.98
C GLY A 52 26.13 -17.90 -11.68
N THR A 53 25.09 -18.30 -10.96
CA THR A 53 23.93 -17.44 -10.67
C THR A 53 23.84 -17.14 -9.18
N ALA A 54 23.98 -15.86 -8.81
CA ALA A 54 23.61 -15.38 -7.49
C ALA A 54 22.08 -15.21 -7.44
N ALA A 55 21.41 -16.02 -6.63
CA ALA A 55 19.94 -16.07 -6.56
C ALA A 55 19.40 -15.44 -5.28
N VAL A 56 20.13 -15.48 -4.18
CA VAL A 56 19.85 -14.72 -2.95
C VAL A 56 21.16 -14.11 -2.49
N ILE A 57 21.15 -12.82 -2.19
CA ILE A 57 22.33 -12.01 -1.90
C ILE A 57 22.03 -11.19 -0.66
N ASP A 58 22.69 -11.52 0.44
CA ASP A 58 22.67 -10.78 1.70
C ASP A 58 21.24 -10.49 2.21
N ALA A 59 20.40 -11.53 2.25
CA ALA A 59 19.05 -11.37 2.77
C ALA A 59 19.05 -11.42 4.30
N ASP A 60 18.49 -10.39 4.91
CA ASP A 60 18.35 -10.22 6.36
C ASP A 60 16.92 -9.78 6.68
N PHE A 61 16.17 -10.63 7.37
CA PHE A 61 14.81 -10.34 7.82
C PHE A 61 14.36 -11.33 8.88
N ASP A 62 13.27 -10.99 9.57
CA ASP A 62 12.55 -11.86 10.48
C ASP A 62 11.06 -11.83 10.14
N VAL A 63 10.40 -12.96 10.45
CA VAL A 63 8.97 -13.13 10.33
C VAL A 63 8.39 -13.32 11.73
N ARG A 64 7.50 -12.41 12.12
CA ARG A 64 6.81 -12.44 13.42
C ARG A 64 5.80 -13.58 13.46
N ARG A 65 5.45 -14.01 14.67
CA ARG A 65 4.43 -15.04 14.86
C ARG A 65 3.07 -14.51 14.47
N GLY A 66 2.35 -15.29 13.67
CA GLY A 66 1.00 -14.93 13.25
C GLY A 66 0.97 -13.71 12.33
N GLU A 67 2.05 -13.42 11.59
CA GLU A 67 2.01 -12.44 10.51
C GLU A 67 1.98 -13.14 9.15
N ILE A 68 1.41 -12.45 8.16
CA ILE A 68 1.54 -12.77 6.74
C ILE A 68 2.66 -11.92 6.17
N PHE A 69 3.82 -12.55 5.98
CA PHE A 69 5.00 -11.93 5.39
C PHE A 69 5.06 -12.23 3.90
N VAL A 70 4.88 -11.20 3.08
CA VAL A 70 4.89 -11.32 1.63
C VAL A 70 6.29 -11.05 1.09
N VAL A 71 6.75 -11.91 0.18
CA VAL A 71 7.96 -11.71 -0.62
C VAL A 71 7.53 -11.50 -2.07
N MET A 72 7.80 -10.32 -2.59
CA MET A 72 7.38 -9.91 -3.93
C MET A 72 8.55 -9.50 -4.82
N GLY A 73 8.30 -9.36 -6.12
CA GLY A 73 9.29 -8.94 -7.11
C GLY A 73 9.13 -9.67 -8.43
N LEU A 74 9.89 -9.23 -9.44
CA LEU A 74 9.79 -9.80 -10.79
C LEU A 74 10.23 -11.27 -10.87
N SER A 75 9.89 -11.92 -11.98
CA SER A 75 10.45 -13.24 -12.30
C SER A 75 11.98 -13.18 -12.32
N GLY A 76 12.64 -14.19 -11.76
CA GLY A 76 14.11 -14.24 -11.69
C GLY A 76 14.76 -13.40 -10.60
N SER A 77 14.00 -12.72 -9.73
CA SER A 77 14.54 -11.93 -8.61
C SER A 77 15.04 -12.75 -7.41
N GLY A 78 14.78 -14.06 -7.37
CA GLY A 78 15.28 -14.96 -6.33
C GLY A 78 14.23 -15.51 -5.35
N LYS A 79 12.97 -15.05 -5.41
CA LYS A 79 11.88 -15.41 -4.48
C LYS A 79 11.73 -16.92 -4.25
N SER A 80 11.50 -17.70 -5.30
CA SER A 80 11.32 -19.15 -5.16
C SER A 80 12.61 -19.88 -4.75
N THR A 81 13.78 -19.25 -4.91
CA THR A 81 15.02 -19.77 -4.32
C THR A 81 15.06 -19.49 -2.83
N LEU A 82 14.67 -18.29 -2.41
CA LEU A 82 14.57 -17.90 -1.00
C LEU A 82 13.67 -18.87 -0.24
N ILE A 83 12.40 -19.07 -0.66
CA ILE A 83 11.46 -19.94 0.07
C ILE A 83 11.90 -21.40 0.14
N ARG A 84 12.53 -21.92 -0.93
CA ARG A 84 13.10 -23.28 -0.92
C ARG A 84 14.29 -23.38 0.02
N THR A 85 15.04 -22.30 0.21
CA THR A 85 16.11 -22.21 1.20
C THR A 85 15.53 -22.13 2.61
N LEU A 86 14.44 -21.38 2.83
CA LEU A 86 13.71 -21.34 4.11
C LEU A 86 13.16 -22.72 4.52
N ASN A 87 12.66 -23.50 3.57
CA ASN A 87 12.22 -24.88 3.82
C ASN A 87 13.40 -25.88 3.99
N GLY A 88 14.64 -25.46 3.70
CA GLY A 88 15.80 -26.35 3.64
C GLY A 88 15.76 -27.37 2.48
N LEU A 89 14.97 -27.11 1.44
CA LEU A 89 15.05 -27.85 0.16
C LEU A 89 16.33 -27.50 -0.61
N LEU A 90 16.81 -26.27 -0.42
CA LEU A 90 18.09 -25.81 -0.92
C LEU A 90 18.98 -25.44 0.26
N GLU A 91 20.21 -25.93 0.26
CA GLU A 91 21.20 -25.53 1.26
C GLU A 91 21.72 -24.11 0.94
N PRO A 92 21.79 -23.20 1.92
CA PRO A 92 22.39 -21.89 1.72
C PRO A 92 23.88 -22.02 1.39
N THR A 93 24.39 -21.12 0.56
CA THR A 93 25.85 -21.00 0.33
C THR A 93 26.53 -20.35 1.54
N SER A 94 25.85 -19.40 2.19
CA SER A 94 26.28 -18.78 3.45
C SER A 94 25.08 -18.20 4.20
N GLY A 95 25.27 -17.83 5.46
CA GLY A 95 24.23 -17.28 6.32
C GLY A 95 23.52 -18.31 7.18
N THR A 96 22.56 -17.83 7.96
CA THR A 96 21.81 -18.66 8.91
C THR A 96 20.32 -18.49 8.76
N ILE A 97 19.60 -19.60 8.91
CA ILE A 97 18.14 -19.63 8.97
C ILE A 97 17.76 -20.32 10.27
N THR A 98 16.89 -19.66 11.04
CA THR A 98 16.33 -20.17 12.29
C THR A 98 14.81 -20.29 12.13
N VAL A 99 14.25 -21.43 12.51
CA VAL A 99 12.82 -21.74 12.43
C VAL A 99 12.34 -22.11 13.82
N ALA A 100 11.38 -21.35 14.36
CA ALA A 100 10.84 -21.54 15.71
C ALA A 100 11.96 -21.67 16.79
N GLY A 101 13.01 -20.84 16.68
CA GLY A 101 14.18 -20.86 17.56
C GLY A 101 15.23 -21.94 17.26
N GLU A 102 15.00 -22.81 16.28
CA GLU A 102 15.96 -23.85 15.88
C GLU A 102 16.69 -23.48 14.58
N ARG A 103 18.03 -23.39 14.62
CA ARG A 103 18.83 -23.17 13.41
C ARG A 103 18.72 -24.38 12.49
N ILE A 104 18.37 -24.16 11.22
CA ILE A 104 18.25 -25.21 10.19
C ILE A 104 19.40 -25.21 9.18
N SER A 105 20.24 -24.18 9.14
CA SER A 105 21.44 -24.18 8.31
C SER A 105 22.51 -25.10 8.89
N GLY A 106 23.04 -26.03 8.08
CA GLY A 106 24.11 -26.95 8.47
C GLY A 106 23.71 -28.09 9.42
N ILE A 107 22.41 -28.34 9.64
CA ILE A 107 21.95 -29.46 10.48
C ILE A 107 21.92 -30.79 9.71
N SER A 108 21.89 -31.90 10.46
CA SER A 108 21.81 -33.22 9.84
C SER A 108 20.52 -33.41 9.02
N PRO A 109 20.56 -34.20 7.91
CA PRO A 109 19.37 -34.47 7.11
C PRO A 109 18.21 -35.10 7.89
N LYS A 110 18.51 -35.88 8.95
CA LYS A 110 17.49 -36.45 9.84
C LYS A 110 16.77 -35.36 10.62
N ARG A 111 17.53 -34.45 11.25
CA ARG A 111 16.95 -33.35 12.02
C ARG A 111 16.16 -32.39 11.14
N LEU A 112 16.65 -32.09 9.93
CA LEU A 112 15.94 -31.25 8.96
C LEU A 112 14.60 -31.86 8.52
N ARG A 113 14.52 -33.20 8.38
CA ARG A 113 13.23 -33.87 8.13
C ARG A 113 12.28 -33.72 9.30
N ASP A 114 12.76 -33.81 10.55
CA ASP A 114 11.91 -33.66 11.73
C ASP A 114 11.37 -32.23 11.87
N VAL A 115 12.20 -31.21 11.60
CA VAL A 115 11.76 -29.80 11.55
C VAL A 115 10.68 -29.62 10.49
N ARG A 116 10.92 -30.06 9.25
CA ARG A 116 9.91 -29.96 8.17
C ARG A 116 8.62 -30.70 8.49
N ARG A 117 8.69 -31.86 9.15
CA ARG A 117 7.49 -32.62 9.52
C ARG A 117 6.61 -31.92 10.54
N ARG A 118 7.19 -31.10 11.43
CA ARG A 118 6.50 -30.57 12.62
C ARG A 118 6.30 -29.06 12.63
N ARG A 119 7.14 -28.31 11.89
CA ARG A 119 7.24 -26.85 12.00
C ARG A 119 6.92 -26.11 10.71
N ILE A 120 7.05 -26.76 9.55
CA ILE A 120 6.93 -26.11 8.23
C ILE A 120 6.00 -26.89 7.31
N SER A 121 4.97 -26.24 6.79
CA SER A 121 4.18 -26.73 5.67
C SER A 121 4.46 -25.90 4.42
N MET A 122 4.32 -26.52 3.24
CA MET A 122 4.56 -25.85 1.97
C MET A 122 3.41 -26.07 0.99
N VAL A 123 2.96 -24.98 0.37
CA VAL A 123 2.03 -24.96 -0.76
C VAL A 123 2.82 -24.53 -2.00
N PHE A 124 2.77 -25.36 -3.03
CA PHE A 124 3.53 -25.16 -4.27
C PHE A 124 2.68 -24.45 -5.32
N GLN A 125 3.36 -23.79 -6.27
CA GLN A 125 2.75 -23.14 -7.43
C GLN A 125 1.89 -24.10 -8.27
N HIS A 126 2.41 -25.31 -8.50
CA HIS A 126 1.61 -26.41 -9.05
C HIS A 126 1.16 -27.29 -7.89
N PHE A 127 -0.13 -27.65 -7.88
CA PHE A 127 -0.87 -28.28 -6.77
C PHE A 127 -0.12 -29.42 -6.04
N ALA A 128 0.81 -30.11 -6.72
CA ALA A 128 1.68 -31.14 -6.20
C ALA A 128 0.90 -32.24 -5.45
N LEU A 129 -0.33 -32.50 -5.91
CA LEU A 129 -1.18 -33.57 -5.38
C LEU A 129 -0.68 -34.91 -5.89
N LEU A 130 -0.85 -35.94 -5.07
CA LEU A 130 -0.56 -37.31 -5.43
C LEU A 130 -1.74 -37.82 -6.27
N PRO A 131 -1.57 -38.06 -7.59
CA PRO A 131 -2.69 -38.33 -8.51
C PRO A 131 -3.36 -39.68 -8.24
N HIS A 132 -2.64 -40.61 -7.61
CA HIS A 132 -3.09 -41.95 -7.27
C HIS A 132 -3.70 -42.05 -5.86
N ARG A 133 -3.94 -40.92 -5.20
CA ARG A 133 -4.54 -40.84 -3.86
C ARG A 133 -5.79 -39.97 -3.92
N THR A 134 -6.78 -40.27 -3.07
CA THR A 134 -8.00 -39.46 -2.98
C THR A 134 -7.72 -38.07 -2.42
N VAL A 135 -8.71 -37.18 -2.47
CA VAL A 135 -8.67 -35.87 -1.81
C VAL A 135 -8.37 -36.02 -0.32
N LEU A 136 -9.06 -36.93 0.34
CA LEU A 136 -8.87 -37.22 1.77
C LEU A 136 -7.45 -37.71 2.07
N ASP A 137 -6.94 -38.63 1.26
CA ASP A 137 -5.59 -39.17 1.44
C ASP A 137 -4.49 -38.13 1.16
N ASN A 138 -4.74 -37.22 0.22
CA ASN A 138 -3.86 -36.09 -0.04
C ASN A 138 -3.83 -35.13 1.16
N ALA A 139 -4.99 -34.79 1.72
CA ALA A 139 -5.09 -33.93 2.90
C ALA A 139 -4.45 -34.59 4.14
N ALA A 140 -4.66 -35.90 4.33
CA ALA A 140 -4.10 -36.66 5.46
C ALA A 140 -2.61 -37.02 5.31
N TYR A 141 -1.99 -36.77 4.15
CA TYR A 141 -0.63 -37.24 3.85
C TYR A 141 0.42 -36.77 4.84
N ALA A 142 0.36 -35.50 5.27
CA ALA A 142 1.34 -34.96 6.23
C ALA A 142 1.26 -35.68 7.58
N LEU A 143 0.04 -35.97 8.04
CA LEU A 143 -0.24 -36.69 9.29
C LEU A 143 0.20 -38.17 9.20
N GLU A 144 0.03 -38.80 8.03
CA GLU A 144 0.60 -40.13 7.75
C GLU A 144 2.12 -40.13 7.93
N VAL A 145 2.81 -39.13 7.37
CA VAL A 145 4.28 -39.00 7.47
C VAL A 145 4.74 -38.68 8.90
N GLN A 146 3.91 -37.99 9.69
CA GLN A 146 4.14 -37.74 11.12
C GLN A 146 3.90 -38.99 12.00
N GLY A 147 3.26 -40.04 11.46
CA GLY A 147 2.95 -41.27 12.19
C GLY A 147 1.65 -41.22 12.99
N VAL A 148 0.74 -40.29 12.66
CA VAL A 148 -0.58 -40.17 13.30
C VAL A 148 -1.45 -41.39 12.93
N PRO A 149 -2.18 -42.00 13.89
CA PRO A 149 -3.06 -43.13 13.62
C PRO A 149 -4.10 -42.84 12.54
N LEU A 150 -4.49 -43.86 11.77
CA LEU A 150 -5.40 -43.73 10.63
C LEU A 150 -6.73 -43.04 11.02
N ALA A 151 -7.36 -43.44 12.12
CA ALA A 151 -8.64 -42.85 12.53
C ALA A 151 -8.50 -41.34 12.82
N GLU A 152 -7.46 -40.95 13.55
CA GLU A 152 -7.22 -39.55 13.92
C GLU A 152 -6.85 -38.69 12.70
N ARG A 153 -5.94 -39.18 11.85
CA ARG A 153 -5.52 -38.40 10.67
C ARG A 153 -6.64 -38.21 9.67
N THR A 154 -7.49 -39.22 9.49
CA THR A 154 -8.63 -39.13 8.57
C THR A 154 -9.66 -38.14 9.10
N GLU A 155 -9.93 -38.13 10.41
CA GLU A 155 -10.86 -37.18 11.00
C GLU A 155 -10.37 -35.74 10.89
N ARG A 156 -9.11 -35.48 11.26
CA ARG A 156 -8.49 -34.16 11.11
C ARG A 156 -8.50 -33.68 9.66
N ALA A 157 -8.20 -34.57 8.72
CA ALA A 157 -8.23 -34.24 7.30
C ALA A 157 -9.65 -33.87 6.83
N ARG A 158 -10.70 -34.58 7.28
CA ARG A 158 -12.10 -34.22 6.96
C ARG A 158 -12.47 -32.85 7.51
N THR A 159 -12.16 -32.57 8.78
CA THR A 159 -12.47 -31.26 9.38
C THR A 159 -11.84 -30.11 8.59
N VAL A 160 -10.60 -30.28 8.13
CA VAL A 160 -9.95 -29.25 7.32
C VAL A 160 -10.53 -29.17 5.90
N LEU A 161 -10.88 -30.30 5.28
CA LEU A 161 -11.54 -30.34 3.97
C LEU A 161 -12.90 -29.65 4.00
N GLU A 162 -13.67 -29.82 5.07
CA GLU A 162 -14.93 -29.12 5.28
C GLU A 162 -14.72 -27.60 5.35
N ARG A 163 -13.72 -27.15 6.12
CA ARG A 163 -13.37 -25.72 6.25
C ARG A 163 -12.97 -25.07 4.94
N VAL A 164 -12.25 -25.78 4.06
CA VAL A 164 -11.90 -25.26 2.73
C VAL A 164 -13.02 -25.46 1.70
N GLY A 165 -14.21 -25.90 2.12
CA GLY A 165 -15.38 -26.06 1.24
C GLY A 165 -15.30 -27.25 0.28
N LEU A 166 -14.63 -28.33 0.68
CA LEU A 166 -14.52 -29.59 -0.09
C LEU A 166 -15.28 -30.76 0.56
N ALA A 167 -16.25 -30.48 1.43
CA ALA A 167 -17.13 -31.51 1.96
C ALA A 167 -17.87 -32.25 0.83
N GLY A 168 -17.89 -33.59 0.89
CA GLY A 168 -18.49 -34.45 -0.14
C GLY A 168 -17.57 -34.80 -1.32
N TRP A 169 -16.33 -34.30 -1.35
CA TRP A 169 -15.33 -34.59 -2.38
C TRP A 169 -14.20 -35.51 -1.90
N GLU A 170 -14.31 -36.06 -0.69
CA GLU A 170 -13.25 -36.77 0.03
C GLU A 170 -12.71 -37.97 -0.75
N ASP A 171 -13.60 -38.73 -1.39
CA ASP A 171 -13.29 -39.98 -2.10
C ASP A 171 -12.87 -39.76 -3.56
N LYS A 172 -12.88 -38.52 -4.03
CA LYS A 172 -12.53 -38.17 -5.41
C LYS A 172 -11.03 -38.17 -5.65
N LEU A 173 -10.61 -38.43 -6.89
CA LEU A 173 -9.22 -38.30 -7.31
C LEU A 173 -8.95 -36.87 -7.79
N PRO A 174 -7.69 -36.37 -7.70
CA PRO A 174 -7.34 -35.03 -8.17
C PRO A 174 -7.78 -34.73 -9.60
N ASP A 175 -7.73 -35.70 -10.52
CA ASP A 175 -8.11 -35.50 -11.92
C ASP A 175 -9.60 -35.23 -12.13
N GLU A 176 -10.44 -35.53 -11.13
CA GLU A 176 -11.87 -35.21 -11.13
C GLU A 176 -12.18 -33.78 -10.65
N LEU A 177 -11.15 -33.02 -10.24
CA LEU A 177 -11.29 -31.69 -9.64
C LEU A 177 -10.92 -30.55 -10.59
N SER A 178 -11.58 -29.40 -10.40
CA SER A 178 -11.18 -28.13 -11.02
C SER A 178 -9.83 -27.63 -10.45
N GLY A 179 -9.17 -26.68 -11.12
CA GLY A 179 -7.92 -26.10 -10.64
C GLY A 179 -8.03 -25.47 -9.24
N GLY A 180 -9.10 -24.72 -8.98
CA GLY A 180 -9.38 -24.14 -7.66
C GLY A 180 -9.58 -25.19 -6.57
N MET A 181 -10.29 -26.27 -6.89
CA MET A 181 -10.47 -27.38 -5.95
C MET A 181 -9.15 -28.10 -5.66
N LYS A 182 -8.30 -28.33 -6.67
CA LYS A 182 -6.94 -28.89 -6.47
C LYS A 182 -6.12 -28.01 -5.53
N GLN A 183 -6.23 -26.68 -5.65
CA GLN A 183 -5.55 -25.75 -4.75
C GLN A 183 -6.06 -25.88 -3.31
N ARG A 184 -7.37 -25.96 -3.11
CA ARG A 184 -7.98 -26.17 -1.79
C ARG A 184 -7.52 -27.47 -1.14
N VAL A 185 -7.35 -28.55 -1.91
CA VAL A 185 -6.74 -29.79 -1.39
C VAL A 185 -5.28 -29.57 -0.96
N GLY A 186 -4.50 -28.84 -1.76
CA GLY A 186 -3.11 -28.50 -1.43
C GLY A 186 -2.99 -27.66 -0.16
N LEU A 187 -3.89 -26.69 0.03
CA LEU A 187 -4.01 -25.89 1.23
C LEU A 187 -4.47 -26.74 2.42
N ALA A 188 -5.49 -27.57 2.26
CA ALA A 188 -5.98 -28.48 3.29
C ALA A 188 -4.89 -29.43 3.78
N ARG A 189 -4.06 -29.97 2.87
CA ARG A 189 -2.90 -30.80 3.23
C ARG A 189 -1.91 -30.05 4.13
N ALA A 190 -1.66 -28.77 3.84
CA ALA A 190 -0.74 -27.96 4.63
C ALA A 190 -1.34 -27.58 5.99
N LEU A 191 -2.64 -27.26 6.04
CA LEU A 191 -3.34 -26.91 7.29
C LEU A 191 -3.54 -28.12 8.20
N ALA A 192 -3.88 -29.29 7.65
CA ALA A 192 -4.08 -30.52 8.41
C ALA A 192 -2.82 -30.94 9.17
N ALA A 193 -1.63 -30.64 8.63
CA ALA A 193 -0.34 -30.91 9.25
C ALA A 193 -0.11 -30.14 10.57
N ASP A 194 -0.89 -29.09 10.81
CA ASP A 194 -0.87 -28.23 12.01
C ASP A 194 0.52 -27.72 12.38
N THR A 195 1.27 -27.27 11.37
CA THR A 195 2.61 -26.70 11.56
C THR A 195 2.56 -25.23 11.97
N ASP A 196 3.67 -24.69 12.47
CA ASP A 196 3.75 -23.28 12.90
C ASP A 196 3.83 -22.30 11.72
N ILE A 197 4.53 -22.71 10.65
CA ILE A 197 4.83 -21.88 9.49
C ILE A 197 4.25 -22.50 8.23
N LEU A 198 3.60 -21.67 7.41
CA LEU A 198 3.09 -22.01 6.09
C LEU A 198 3.88 -21.24 5.04
N LEU A 199 4.57 -21.95 4.16
CA LEU A 199 5.32 -21.39 3.04
C LEU A 199 4.50 -21.54 1.75
N MET A 200 4.21 -20.45 1.04
CA MET A 200 3.40 -20.46 -0.18
C MET A 200 4.20 -19.86 -1.35
N ASP A 201 4.47 -20.66 -2.39
CA ASP A 201 5.24 -20.25 -3.58
C ASP A 201 4.29 -20.02 -4.76
N GLU A 202 3.89 -18.77 -5.03
CA GLU A 202 2.97 -18.37 -6.11
C GLU A 202 1.68 -19.20 -6.16
N ALA A 203 1.15 -19.52 -4.97
CA ALA A 203 0.08 -20.49 -4.77
C ALA A 203 -1.22 -20.14 -5.53
N PHE A 204 -1.50 -18.85 -5.77
CA PHE A 204 -2.75 -18.41 -6.40
C PHE A 204 -2.57 -17.91 -7.86
N SER A 205 -1.34 -17.97 -8.39
CA SER A 205 -0.99 -17.46 -9.72
C SER A 205 -1.74 -18.17 -10.86
N ALA A 206 -2.02 -19.47 -10.70
CA ALA A 206 -2.69 -20.29 -11.71
C ALA A 206 -4.23 -20.25 -11.62
N LEU A 207 -4.80 -19.43 -10.74
CA LEU A 207 -6.25 -19.37 -10.49
C LEU A 207 -6.91 -18.22 -11.26
N ASP A 208 -8.14 -18.45 -11.71
CA ASP A 208 -9.02 -17.42 -12.23
C ASP A 208 -9.28 -16.31 -11.19
N PRO A 209 -9.49 -15.05 -11.58
CA PRO A 209 -9.59 -13.91 -10.66
C PRO A 209 -10.63 -14.06 -9.54
N LEU A 210 -11.80 -14.64 -9.83
CA LEU A 210 -12.86 -14.83 -8.83
C LEU A 210 -12.45 -15.84 -7.76
N ILE A 211 -11.93 -16.99 -8.18
CA ILE A 211 -11.48 -18.05 -7.28
C ILE A 211 -10.24 -17.60 -6.51
N ARG A 212 -9.33 -16.85 -7.15
CA ARG A 212 -8.17 -16.24 -6.49
C ARG A 212 -8.61 -15.41 -5.29
N ARG A 213 -9.56 -14.50 -5.48
CA ARG A 213 -10.07 -13.63 -4.42
C ARG A 213 -10.71 -14.42 -3.28
N GLU A 214 -11.57 -15.39 -3.61
CA GLU A 214 -12.20 -16.25 -2.60
C GLU A 214 -11.14 -17.02 -1.77
N MET A 215 -10.09 -17.54 -2.42
CA MET A 215 -9.00 -18.24 -1.75
C MET A 215 -8.15 -17.31 -0.86
N GLN A 216 -7.95 -16.06 -1.28
CA GLN A 216 -7.23 -15.05 -0.50
C GLN A 216 -8.02 -14.66 0.76
N GLU A 217 -9.32 -14.40 0.61
CA GLU A 217 -10.22 -14.12 1.74
C GLU A 217 -10.23 -15.28 2.75
N GLN A 218 -10.34 -16.53 2.26
CA GLN A 218 -10.23 -17.73 3.09
C GLN A 218 -8.87 -17.84 3.79
N LEU A 219 -7.77 -17.47 3.13
CA LEU A 219 -6.45 -17.51 3.74
C LEU A 219 -6.33 -16.55 4.92
N ILE A 220 -6.88 -15.33 4.77
CA ILE A 220 -6.92 -14.32 5.84
C ILE A 220 -7.75 -14.83 7.02
N GLU A 221 -8.97 -15.33 6.76
CA GLU A 221 -9.84 -15.89 7.80
C GLU A 221 -9.15 -17.03 8.56
N LEU A 222 -8.55 -17.97 7.85
CA LEU A 222 -7.82 -19.09 8.44
C LEU A 222 -6.61 -18.64 9.25
N GLN A 223 -5.90 -17.61 8.78
CA GLN A 223 -4.76 -17.05 9.49
C GLN A 223 -5.19 -16.40 10.80
N GLN A 224 -6.30 -15.65 10.80
CA GLN A 224 -6.85 -15.01 11.98
C GLN A 224 -7.37 -16.03 13.01
N GLU A 225 -8.03 -17.09 12.55
CA GLU A 225 -8.53 -18.16 13.42
C GLU A 225 -7.42 -19.01 14.03
N LEU A 226 -6.40 -19.36 13.24
CA LEU A 226 -5.40 -20.36 13.61
C LEU A 226 -4.07 -19.75 14.10
N GLY A 227 -3.90 -18.43 13.94
CA GLY A 227 -2.68 -17.71 14.31
C GLY A 227 -1.41 -18.20 13.58
N LYS A 228 -1.58 -18.76 12.38
CA LYS A 228 -0.47 -19.36 11.62
C LYS A 228 0.44 -18.27 11.05
N THR A 229 1.74 -18.54 11.05
CA THR A 229 2.71 -17.64 10.40
C THR A 229 2.81 -18.01 8.92
N ILE A 230 2.63 -17.05 8.02
CA ILE A 230 2.60 -17.31 6.58
C ILE A 230 3.73 -16.55 5.90
N VAL A 231 4.54 -17.24 5.09
CA VAL A 231 5.45 -16.61 4.15
C VAL A 231 4.90 -16.83 2.76
N PHE A 232 4.47 -15.76 2.12
CA PHE A 232 3.73 -15.80 0.87
C PHE A 232 4.55 -15.16 -0.27
N ILE A 233 4.81 -15.90 -1.34
CA ILE A 233 5.46 -15.36 -2.54
C ILE A 233 4.44 -15.05 -3.60
N THR A 234 4.53 -13.85 -4.16
CA THR A 234 3.78 -13.46 -5.35
C THR A 234 4.58 -12.54 -6.26
N HIS A 235 4.09 -12.41 -7.49
CA HIS A 235 4.50 -11.36 -8.43
C HIS A 235 3.40 -10.30 -8.62
N ASP A 236 2.19 -10.53 -8.08
CA ASP A 236 1.06 -9.62 -8.14
C ASP A 236 1.09 -8.68 -6.93
N LEU A 237 1.15 -7.38 -7.21
CA LEU A 237 1.24 -6.37 -6.18
C LEU A 237 -0.08 -6.18 -5.42
N ASN A 238 -1.22 -6.29 -6.10
CA ASN A 238 -2.52 -6.16 -5.42
C ASN A 238 -2.70 -7.29 -4.41
N GLU A 239 -2.20 -8.49 -4.74
CA GLU A 239 -2.18 -9.62 -3.82
C GLU A 239 -1.26 -9.37 -2.63
N ALA A 240 -0.07 -8.80 -2.86
CA ALA A 240 0.86 -8.46 -1.79
C ALA A 240 0.26 -7.44 -0.81
N MET A 241 -0.43 -6.43 -1.35
CA MET A 241 -1.08 -5.38 -0.55
C MET A 241 -2.33 -5.86 0.17
N PHE A 242 -3.07 -6.80 -0.42
CA PHE A 242 -4.28 -7.35 0.19
C PHE A 242 -3.99 -8.35 1.30
N LEU A 243 -2.95 -9.17 1.16
CA LEU A 243 -2.63 -10.24 2.11
C LEU A 243 -1.58 -9.84 3.16
N GLY A 244 -0.62 -8.98 2.81
CA GLY A 244 0.62 -8.84 3.56
C GLY A 244 0.55 -7.83 4.71
N ASP A 245 0.88 -8.29 5.92
CA ASP A 245 1.18 -7.39 7.04
C ASP A 245 2.50 -6.65 6.79
N ARG A 246 3.48 -7.37 6.24
CA ARG A 246 4.80 -6.87 5.86
C ARG A 246 5.20 -7.44 4.51
N ILE A 247 5.83 -6.60 3.70
CA ILE A 247 6.19 -6.89 2.33
C ILE A 247 7.70 -6.70 2.19
N ALA A 248 8.38 -7.72 1.66
CA ALA A 248 9.76 -7.65 1.21
C ALA A 248 9.81 -7.63 -0.31
N VAL A 249 10.25 -6.50 -0.88
CA VAL A 249 10.45 -6.33 -2.31
C VAL A 249 11.84 -6.85 -2.68
N MET A 250 11.90 -7.82 -3.58
CA MET A 250 13.15 -8.43 -4.05
C MET A 250 13.49 -8.05 -5.48
N ARG A 251 14.74 -7.64 -5.69
CA ARG A 251 15.35 -7.39 -7.01
C ARG A 251 16.75 -7.96 -7.04
N ASP A 252 17.07 -8.68 -8.13
CA ASP A 252 18.41 -9.22 -8.38
C ASP A 252 19.03 -10.01 -7.20
N GLY A 253 18.19 -10.78 -6.50
CA GLY A 253 18.58 -11.59 -5.36
C GLY A 253 18.67 -10.83 -4.03
N ARG A 254 18.49 -9.50 -4.02
CA ARG A 254 18.52 -8.65 -2.83
C ARG A 254 17.12 -8.25 -2.42
N ILE A 255 16.92 -8.05 -1.12
CA ILE A 255 15.74 -7.32 -0.61
C ILE A 255 16.08 -5.84 -0.74
N VAL A 256 15.30 -5.12 -1.54
CA VAL A 256 15.51 -3.67 -1.79
C VAL A 256 14.71 -2.81 -0.82
N GLN A 257 13.54 -3.28 -0.39
CA GLN A 257 12.74 -2.62 0.63
C GLN A 257 11.97 -3.66 1.44
N LEU A 258 11.83 -3.40 2.73
CA LEU A 258 10.99 -4.16 3.64
C LEU A 258 10.17 -3.16 4.45
N GLY A 259 8.85 -3.31 4.43
CA GLY A 259 7.93 -2.39 5.12
C GLY A 259 6.48 -2.90 5.12
N THR A 260 5.57 -2.11 5.68
CA THR A 260 4.13 -2.35 5.56
C THR A 260 3.63 -2.03 4.15
N ALA A 261 2.44 -2.50 3.79
CA ALA A 261 1.79 -2.14 2.53
C ALA A 261 1.72 -0.61 2.31
N GLU A 262 1.40 0.13 3.38
CA GLU A 262 1.37 1.59 3.38
C GLU A 262 2.76 2.20 3.12
N GLU A 263 3.79 1.78 3.85
CA GLU A 263 5.16 2.29 3.69
C GLU A 263 5.69 2.07 2.27
N ILE A 264 5.44 0.90 1.69
CA ILE A 264 5.83 0.59 0.30
C ILE A 264 5.14 1.53 -0.70
N LEU A 265 3.91 1.97 -0.42
CA LEU A 265 3.14 2.86 -1.30
C LEU A 265 3.50 4.34 -1.10
N THR A 266 3.71 4.78 0.13
CA THR A 266 3.91 6.20 0.45
C THR A 266 5.37 6.62 0.37
N ASP A 267 6.31 5.73 0.71
CA ASP A 267 7.75 6.00 0.77
C ASP A 267 8.56 4.89 0.06
N PRO A 268 8.47 4.80 -1.28
CA PRO A 268 9.24 3.82 -2.04
C PRO A 268 10.75 4.09 -1.91
N ALA A 269 11.54 3.07 -1.61
CA ALA A 269 12.96 3.21 -1.31
C ALA A 269 13.83 3.61 -2.52
N ASP A 270 13.41 3.25 -3.73
CA ASP A 270 14.07 3.61 -4.98
C ASP A 270 13.08 3.72 -6.16
N ASP A 271 13.58 4.20 -7.30
CA ASP A 271 12.79 4.32 -8.53
C ASP A 271 12.19 2.99 -9.00
N TYR A 272 12.83 1.86 -8.68
CA TYR A 272 12.32 0.55 -9.05
C TYR A 272 11.09 0.19 -8.22
N VAL A 273 11.11 0.42 -6.91
CA VAL A 273 9.92 0.22 -6.08
C VAL A 273 8.83 1.21 -6.48
N ALA A 274 9.17 2.48 -6.73
CA ALA A 274 8.23 3.50 -7.16
C ALA A 274 7.53 3.13 -8.48
N GLN A 275 8.27 2.59 -9.45
CA GLN A 275 7.69 2.05 -10.70
C GLN A 275 6.81 0.83 -10.46
N PHE A 276 7.21 -0.04 -9.54
CA PHE A 276 6.47 -1.26 -9.26
C PHE A 276 5.09 -0.98 -8.65
N VAL A 277 4.96 0.12 -7.88
CA VAL A 277 3.72 0.47 -7.17
C VAL A 277 2.77 1.41 -7.92
N GLN A 278 3.08 1.80 -9.16
CA GLN A 278 2.28 2.78 -9.90
C GLN A 278 0.85 2.31 -10.19
N ASP A 279 0.66 1.02 -10.48
CA ASP A 279 -0.62 0.46 -10.91
C ASP A 279 -1.46 -0.13 -9.76
N VAL A 280 -1.11 0.19 -8.49
CA VAL A 280 -1.87 -0.27 -7.33
C VAL A 280 -3.10 0.59 -7.09
N ASP A 281 -4.21 -0.07 -6.80
CA ASP A 281 -5.39 0.60 -6.26
C ASP A 281 -5.16 1.05 -4.81
N ARG A 282 -4.51 2.22 -4.65
CA ARG A 282 -4.26 2.85 -3.35
C ARG A 282 -5.53 3.10 -2.54
N ALA A 283 -6.69 3.22 -3.20
CA ALA A 283 -7.94 3.50 -2.51
C ALA A 283 -8.32 2.39 -1.52
N ARG A 284 -7.86 1.17 -1.77
CA ARG A 284 -8.15 -0.03 -0.99
C ARG A 284 -7.10 -0.39 0.05
N VAL A 285 -5.99 0.34 0.07
CA VAL A 285 -4.84 0.04 0.94
C VAL A 285 -4.61 1.18 1.91
N LEU A 286 -4.67 2.43 1.44
CA LEU A 286 -4.46 3.59 2.27
C LEU A 286 -5.72 3.93 3.07
N THR A 287 -5.49 4.45 4.26
CA THR A 287 -6.51 4.87 5.22
C THR A 287 -6.54 6.39 5.37
N ALA A 288 -7.56 6.90 6.07
CA ALA A 288 -7.68 8.32 6.40
C ALA A 288 -6.42 8.85 7.11
N SER A 289 -5.79 8.03 7.96
CA SER A 289 -4.57 8.40 8.68
C SER A 289 -3.37 8.70 7.75
N ASN A 290 -3.31 8.07 6.57
CA ASN A 290 -2.22 8.28 5.62
C ASN A 290 -2.32 9.62 4.87
N VAL A 291 -3.51 10.25 4.86
CA VAL A 291 -3.78 11.49 4.09
C VAL A 291 -4.33 12.61 4.98
N VAL A 292 -4.33 12.43 6.30
CA VAL A 292 -4.87 13.41 7.25
C VAL A 292 -3.97 14.65 7.31
N GLU A 293 -4.59 15.81 7.24
CA GLU A 293 -3.94 17.11 7.40
C GLU A 293 -4.41 17.81 8.68
N GLN A 294 -3.61 18.77 9.13
CA GLN A 294 -3.99 19.60 10.27
C GLN A 294 -5.19 20.49 9.91
N ALA A 295 -6.27 20.35 10.68
CA ALA A 295 -7.45 21.20 10.58
C ALA A 295 -7.09 22.66 10.93
N ARG A 296 -7.16 23.56 9.94
CA ARG A 296 -6.80 24.98 10.11
C ARG A 296 -7.91 25.79 10.79
N ALA A 297 -9.16 25.57 10.39
CA ALA A 297 -10.32 26.31 10.87
C ALA A 297 -10.99 25.58 12.05
N VAL A 298 -10.36 25.61 13.23
CA VAL A 298 -10.87 24.97 14.45
C VAL A 298 -10.99 25.99 15.58
N MET A 299 -12.05 25.88 16.38
CA MET A 299 -12.25 26.72 17.56
C MET A 299 -12.90 25.98 18.72
N SER A 300 -12.73 26.50 19.94
CA SER A 300 -13.46 25.99 21.10
C SER A 300 -14.89 26.53 21.14
N ALA A 301 -15.84 25.70 21.58
CA ALA A 301 -17.23 26.11 21.83
C ALA A 301 -17.35 27.35 22.75
N SER A 302 -16.37 27.58 23.63
CA SER A 302 -16.38 28.74 24.54
C SER A 302 -15.99 30.08 23.89
N ALA A 303 -15.47 30.08 22.66
CA ALA A 303 -14.93 31.29 22.02
C ALA A 303 -16.00 32.22 21.43
N GLY A 304 -17.25 31.76 21.31
CA GLY A 304 -18.41 32.56 20.91
C GLY A 304 -18.44 33.04 19.44
N PRO A 305 -19.55 33.65 18.98
CA PRO A 305 -19.77 33.96 17.55
C PRO A 305 -18.78 34.95 16.93
N ARG A 306 -18.30 35.94 17.67
CA ARG A 306 -17.35 36.94 17.13
C ARG A 306 -15.98 36.33 16.84
N ALA A 307 -15.53 35.37 17.63
CA ALA A 307 -14.29 34.65 17.37
C ALA A 307 -14.41 33.77 16.13
N ALA A 308 -15.57 33.15 15.91
CA ALA A 308 -15.84 32.36 14.71
C ALA A 308 -15.72 33.22 13.44
N LEU A 309 -16.36 34.41 13.42
CA LEU A 309 -16.22 35.34 12.29
C LEU A 309 -14.77 35.80 12.05
N ARG A 310 -14.01 36.00 13.13
CA ARG A 310 -12.59 36.37 13.01
C ARG A 310 -11.79 35.25 12.34
N ILE A 311 -11.95 34.00 12.80
CA ILE A 311 -11.27 32.84 12.20
C ILE A 311 -11.69 32.66 10.73
N MET A 312 -13.01 32.74 10.44
CA MET A 312 -13.55 32.67 9.08
C MET A 312 -12.93 33.73 8.15
N ARG A 313 -12.82 34.98 8.63
CA ARG A 313 -12.21 36.08 7.87
C ARG A 313 -10.70 35.89 7.69
N ASP A 314 -9.99 35.55 8.76
CA ASP A 314 -8.53 35.46 8.76
C ASP A 314 -8.06 34.26 7.90
N LEU A 315 -8.84 33.17 7.85
CA LEU A 315 -8.58 31.97 7.03
C LEU A 315 -9.34 31.96 5.69
N GLN A 316 -10.15 32.98 5.40
CA GLN A 316 -10.99 33.07 4.19
C GLN A 316 -11.88 31.83 3.97
N THR A 317 -12.49 31.32 5.04
CA THR A 317 -13.37 30.13 5.02
C THR A 317 -14.78 30.50 5.47
N SER A 318 -15.79 29.79 4.95
CA SER A 318 -17.20 29.93 5.34
C SER A 318 -17.61 29.02 6.50
N VAL A 319 -16.72 28.11 6.94
CA VAL A 319 -17.00 27.13 7.99
C VAL A 319 -15.85 27.04 9.00
N VAL A 320 -16.18 26.70 10.25
CA VAL A 320 -15.22 26.41 11.32
C VAL A 320 -15.67 25.17 12.10
N TYR A 321 -14.77 24.24 12.37
CA TYR A 321 -15.01 23.11 13.26
C TYR A 321 -15.01 23.55 14.72
N VAL A 322 -16.01 23.11 15.47
CA VAL A 322 -16.17 23.43 16.89
C VAL A 322 -15.78 22.21 17.72
N VAL A 323 -14.85 22.42 18.65
CA VAL A 323 -14.40 21.38 19.59
C VAL A 323 -14.73 21.76 21.03
N GLY A 324 -15.06 20.74 21.83
CA GLY A 324 -15.30 20.83 23.26
C GLY A 324 -14.04 20.55 24.09
N GLY A 325 -14.26 20.25 25.37
CA GLY A 325 -13.20 19.79 26.26
C GLY A 325 -12.48 18.55 25.71
N GLY A 326 -11.16 18.50 25.86
CA GLY A 326 -10.35 17.37 25.37
C GLY A 326 -10.26 17.25 23.84
N ARG A 327 -10.53 18.34 23.09
CA ARG A 327 -10.59 18.36 21.60
C ARG A 327 -11.67 17.46 20.99
N ARG A 328 -12.69 17.10 21.76
CA ARG A 328 -13.85 16.35 21.24
C ARG A 328 -14.56 17.18 20.17
N LEU A 329 -14.78 16.61 18.98
CA LEU A 329 -15.53 17.25 17.91
C LEU A 329 -17.00 17.37 18.32
N LEU A 330 -17.55 18.59 18.26
CA LEU A 330 -18.95 18.87 18.57
C LEU A 330 -19.78 19.14 17.31
N GLY A 331 -19.16 19.61 16.24
CA GLY A 331 -19.82 19.91 14.98
C GLY A 331 -19.11 21.03 14.21
N VAL A 332 -19.85 21.66 13.30
CA VAL A 332 -19.37 22.80 12.50
C VAL A 332 -20.29 24.00 12.66
N VAL A 333 -19.75 25.20 12.47
CA VAL A 333 -20.53 26.44 12.39
C VAL A 333 -20.28 27.12 11.06
N ARG A 334 -21.37 27.56 10.40
CA ARG A 334 -21.33 28.27 9.12
C ARG A 334 -21.47 29.77 9.29
N ASP A 335 -20.81 30.53 8.42
CA ASP A 335 -20.84 31.99 8.36
C ASP A 335 -22.25 32.58 8.45
N ARG A 336 -23.23 32.02 7.71
CA ARG A 336 -24.63 32.48 7.70
C ARG A 336 -25.27 32.43 9.07
N ASP A 337 -25.02 31.36 9.83
CA ASP A 337 -25.64 31.17 11.15
C ASP A 337 -24.90 31.98 12.21
N VAL A 338 -23.57 32.06 12.12
CA VAL A 338 -22.76 32.93 12.99
C VAL A 338 -23.16 34.41 12.80
N LEU A 339 -23.40 34.87 11.58
CA LEU A 339 -23.87 36.24 11.31
C LEU A 339 -25.24 36.53 11.92
N LYS A 340 -26.18 35.57 11.88
CA LYS A 340 -27.48 35.69 12.56
C LYS A 340 -27.30 35.83 14.07
N LEU A 341 -26.44 35.02 14.68
CA LEU A 341 -26.16 35.08 16.12
C LEU A 341 -25.59 36.44 16.53
N VAL A 342 -24.63 36.97 15.76
CA VAL A 342 -24.03 38.28 16.04
C VAL A 342 -25.05 39.42 15.89
N ARG A 343 -25.91 39.38 14.86
CA ARG A 343 -26.99 40.37 14.68
C ARG A 343 -28.01 40.35 15.82
N ASN A 344 -28.31 39.16 16.33
CA ASN A 344 -29.26 38.96 17.43
C ASN A 344 -28.64 39.18 18.82
N GLY A 345 -27.37 39.56 18.90
CA GLY A 345 -26.68 39.80 20.17
C GLY A 345 -26.40 38.54 21.00
N VAL A 346 -26.49 37.34 20.40
CA VAL A 346 -26.23 36.07 21.06
C VAL A 346 -24.73 35.89 21.26
N THR A 347 -24.32 35.45 22.45
CA THR A 347 -22.91 35.32 22.84
C THR A 347 -22.38 33.89 22.79
N THR A 348 -23.25 32.89 22.62
CA THR A 348 -22.89 31.47 22.55
C THR A 348 -23.11 30.89 21.16
N LEU A 349 -22.49 29.75 20.88
CA LEU A 349 -22.55 29.07 19.58
C LEU A 349 -23.52 27.88 19.56
N ASP A 350 -24.04 27.45 20.70
CA ASP A 350 -24.74 26.16 20.87
C ASP A 350 -25.89 25.96 19.89
N SER A 351 -26.63 27.02 19.56
CA SER A 351 -27.76 26.96 18.64
C SER A 351 -27.39 26.96 17.14
N ALA A 352 -26.11 27.13 16.81
CA ALA A 352 -25.60 27.17 15.43
C ALA A 352 -24.60 26.05 15.12
N ILE A 353 -24.25 25.21 16.11
CA ILE A 353 -23.43 24.02 15.87
C ILE A 353 -24.31 23.03 15.12
N GLY A 354 -23.92 22.74 13.88
CA GLY A 354 -24.54 21.75 13.01
C GLY A 354 -23.74 20.46 12.97
N ASP A 355 -24.46 19.36 12.72
CA ASP A 355 -23.90 18.02 12.52
C ASP A 355 -23.68 17.73 11.02
N ASP A 356 -23.80 18.73 10.15
CA ASP A 356 -23.68 18.62 8.69
C ASP A 356 -22.23 18.59 8.22
N HIS A 357 -21.44 17.67 8.79
CA HIS A 357 -20.06 17.42 8.44
C HIS A 357 -19.76 15.92 8.44
N PRO A 358 -19.00 15.42 7.46
CA PRO A 358 -18.60 14.03 7.44
C PRO A 358 -17.53 13.75 8.50
N VAL A 359 -17.68 12.62 9.21
CA VAL A 359 -16.78 12.16 10.26
C VAL A 359 -16.41 10.71 10.00
N VAL A 360 -15.12 10.39 10.08
CA VAL A 360 -14.57 9.05 9.85
C VAL A 360 -13.50 8.71 10.88
N GLY A 361 -13.23 7.41 11.06
CA GLY A 361 -12.11 6.92 11.85
C GLY A 361 -10.77 7.04 11.12
N PRO A 362 -9.63 6.91 11.82
CA PRO A 362 -8.30 6.96 11.21
C PRO A 362 -8.05 5.78 10.25
N ASP A 363 -8.67 4.63 10.51
CA ASP A 363 -8.45 3.39 9.76
C ASP A 363 -9.44 3.20 8.59
N GLU A 364 -10.29 4.20 8.32
CA GLU A 364 -11.24 4.17 7.22
C GLU A 364 -10.52 4.23 5.87
N LEU A 365 -10.88 3.37 4.93
CA LEU A 365 -10.21 3.29 3.62
C LEU A 365 -10.53 4.50 2.74
N LEU A 366 -9.56 4.92 1.92
CA LEU A 366 -9.75 6.04 0.99
C LEU A 366 -10.91 5.82 0.00
N SER A 367 -11.20 4.56 -0.37
CA SER A 367 -12.35 4.23 -1.22
C SER A 367 -13.68 4.63 -0.59
N ASP A 368 -13.80 4.50 0.73
CA ASP A 368 -15.01 4.84 1.47
C ASP A 368 -15.09 6.37 1.67
N LEU A 369 -13.95 7.02 1.93
CA LEU A 369 -13.84 8.47 1.99
C LEU A 369 -14.28 9.16 0.68
N LEU A 370 -14.06 8.52 -0.47
CA LEU A 370 -14.47 9.10 -1.76
C LEU A 370 -15.99 9.28 -1.81
N GLY A 371 -16.76 8.28 -1.40
CA GLY A 371 -18.22 8.37 -1.32
C GLY A 371 -18.65 9.51 -0.41
N THR A 372 -18.06 9.57 0.79
CA THR A 372 -18.33 10.63 1.77
C THR A 372 -17.95 12.02 1.27
N SER A 373 -16.86 12.16 0.51
CA SER A 373 -16.37 13.43 -0.03
C SER A 373 -17.24 14.02 -1.14
N VAL A 374 -18.10 13.20 -1.76
CA VAL A 374 -19.04 13.65 -2.80
C VAL A 374 -20.29 14.25 -2.17
N GLU A 375 -20.69 13.77 -1.00
CA GLU A 375 -21.90 14.21 -0.29
C GLU A 375 -21.70 15.52 0.47
N SER A 376 -20.45 15.95 0.68
CA SER A 376 -20.12 17.17 1.43
C SER A 376 -19.04 18.00 0.74
N ASP A 377 -19.24 19.30 0.71
CA ASP A 377 -18.22 20.27 0.30
C ASP A 377 -17.18 20.55 1.41
N LEU A 378 -17.36 19.96 2.59
CA LEU A 378 -16.45 20.13 3.72
C LEU A 378 -15.35 19.06 3.72
N PRO A 379 -14.13 19.40 4.17
CA PRO A 379 -13.13 18.39 4.49
C PRO A 379 -13.68 17.33 5.46
N ILE A 380 -13.30 16.08 5.26
CA ILE A 380 -13.75 14.98 6.13
C ILE A 380 -13.02 15.06 7.46
N ALA A 381 -13.74 15.14 8.56
CA ALA A 381 -13.13 15.17 9.89
C ALA A 381 -12.69 13.76 10.30
N VAL A 382 -11.43 13.61 10.72
CA VAL A 382 -10.88 12.35 11.22
C VAL A 382 -10.85 12.40 12.74
N VAL A 383 -11.55 11.47 13.39
CA VAL A 383 -11.65 11.40 14.85
C VAL A 383 -11.19 10.04 15.38
N ASP A 384 -10.68 10.03 16.60
CA ASP A 384 -10.39 8.76 17.30
C ASP A 384 -11.63 8.17 18.00
N ASP A 385 -11.45 7.03 18.67
CA ASP A 385 -12.50 6.33 19.44
C ASP A 385 -13.15 7.20 20.52
N GLN A 386 -12.45 8.25 20.99
CA GLN A 386 -12.94 9.20 21.99
C GLN A 386 -13.60 10.43 21.35
N GLN A 387 -13.81 10.41 20.03
CA GLN A 387 -14.35 11.50 19.22
C GLN A 387 -13.47 12.75 19.23
N ARG A 388 -12.16 12.61 19.48
CA ARG A 388 -11.22 13.73 19.44
C ARG A 388 -10.78 14.00 18.01
N LEU A 389 -10.82 15.27 17.60
CA LEU A 389 -10.42 15.68 16.26
C LEU A 389 -8.89 15.56 16.08
N LEU A 390 -8.49 14.56 15.29
CA LEU A 390 -7.10 14.33 14.89
C LEU A 390 -6.71 15.29 13.76
N GLY A 391 -7.58 15.47 12.78
CA GLY A 391 -7.36 16.36 11.64
C GLY A 391 -8.51 16.31 10.66
N VAL A 392 -8.25 16.73 9.43
CA VAL A 392 -9.21 16.68 8.32
C VAL A 392 -8.57 16.13 7.06
N VAL A 393 -9.36 15.53 6.18
CA VAL A 393 -8.95 15.14 4.83
C VAL A 393 -9.65 16.07 3.83
N PRO A 394 -8.93 17.07 3.29
CA PRO A 394 -9.44 17.88 2.18
C PRO A 394 -9.67 17.02 0.94
N ARG A 395 -10.70 17.34 0.16
CA ARG A 395 -11.01 16.61 -1.08
C ARG A 395 -9.84 16.61 -2.06
N VAL A 396 -9.08 17.71 -2.15
CA VAL A 396 -7.89 17.80 -3.02
C VAL A 396 -6.82 16.79 -2.60
N THR A 397 -6.59 16.62 -1.31
CA THR A 397 -5.62 15.67 -0.74
C THR A 397 -6.04 14.24 -1.03
N LEU A 398 -7.33 13.94 -0.85
CA LEU A 398 -7.90 12.64 -1.21
C LEU A 398 -7.72 12.34 -2.71
N LEU A 399 -8.07 13.29 -3.59
CA LEU A 399 -7.94 13.11 -5.03
C LEU A 399 -6.48 12.97 -5.49
N ALA A 400 -5.57 13.72 -4.88
CA ALA A 400 -4.15 13.63 -5.19
C ALA A 400 -3.54 12.29 -4.74
N ALA A 401 -3.93 11.79 -3.57
CA ALA A 401 -3.54 10.46 -3.09
C ALA A 401 -4.03 9.34 -4.04
N LEU A 402 -5.25 9.46 -4.58
CA LEU A 402 -5.82 8.54 -5.57
C LEU A 402 -5.15 8.66 -6.94
N GLY A 403 -4.80 9.88 -7.36
CA GLY A 403 -4.23 10.17 -8.69
C GLY A 403 -2.72 10.00 -8.80
N ASN A 404 -2.03 9.56 -7.74
CA ASN A 404 -0.56 9.50 -7.67
C ASN A 404 0.11 10.86 -7.99
N VAL A 405 -0.53 11.95 -7.56
CA VAL A 405 0.00 13.31 -7.71
C VAL A 405 0.54 13.76 -6.36
N SER A 406 1.82 14.12 -6.30
CA SER A 406 2.38 14.76 -5.11
C SER A 406 1.60 16.03 -4.77
N THR A 407 1.05 16.10 -3.56
CA THR A 407 0.47 17.35 -3.00
C THR A 407 1.54 18.28 -2.47
N ASP A 408 2.79 17.83 -2.39
CA ASP A 408 3.95 18.68 -2.14
C ASP A 408 4.07 19.68 -3.27
N THR A 409 3.61 20.89 -2.97
CA THR A 409 3.88 22.07 -3.78
C THR A 409 5.37 22.36 -3.63
N GLY A 410 6.18 21.80 -4.53
CA GLY A 410 7.45 22.43 -4.87
C GLY A 410 7.14 23.90 -5.15
N GLY A 411 7.79 24.81 -4.43
CA GLY A 411 7.53 26.25 -4.51
C GLY A 411 7.78 26.77 -5.93
N GLN A 412 6.79 26.64 -6.81
CA GLN A 412 6.68 27.49 -7.98
C GLN A 412 6.54 28.90 -7.42
N PRO A 413 7.43 29.83 -7.77
CA PRO A 413 7.32 31.19 -7.28
C PRO A 413 5.92 31.67 -7.63
N VAL A 414 5.17 32.08 -6.60
CA VAL A 414 3.94 32.85 -6.79
C VAL A 414 4.32 33.97 -7.75
N ILE A 415 3.67 34.01 -8.92
CA ILE A 415 3.79 35.16 -9.81
C ILE A 415 3.16 36.32 -9.02
N GLU A 416 3.99 37.07 -8.30
CA GLU A 416 3.60 38.38 -7.79
C GLU A 416 3.31 39.23 -9.03
N LEU A 417 2.02 39.35 -9.34
CA LEU A 417 1.56 40.38 -10.27
C LEU A 417 2.12 41.70 -9.73
N PRO A 418 2.93 42.44 -10.51
CA PRO A 418 3.48 43.68 -10.01
C PRO A 418 2.31 44.58 -9.61
N HIS A 419 2.26 44.95 -8.33
CA HIS A 419 1.48 46.10 -7.91
C HIS A 419 2.14 47.31 -8.59
N THR A 420 1.72 47.62 -9.82
CA THR A 420 2.09 48.86 -10.46
C THR A 420 1.35 49.99 -9.74
N THR A 421 1.82 50.35 -8.55
CA THR A 421 1.61 51.69 -8.02
C THR A 421 2.37 52.62 -8.94
N ILE A 422 1.66 53.22 -9.89
CA ILE A 422 2.16 54.32 -10.70
C ILE A 422 2.54 55.44 -9.71
N PRO A 423 3.79 55.93 -9.71
CA PRO A 423 4.21 57.03 -8.84
C PRO A 423 3.32 58.26 -9.08
N MET A 424 2.90 58.95 -8.00
CA MET A 424 2.01 60.12 -8.07
C MET A 424 2.58 61.26 -8.93
N ASP A 425 3.90 61.31 -9.05
CA ASP A 425 4.69 62.16 -9.91
C ASP A 425 4.33 61.98 -11.40
N VAL A 426 4.11 60.75 -11.85
CA VAL A 426 3.66 60.45 -13.23
C VAL A 426 2.23 60.95 -13.47
N PHE A 427 1.36 60.85 -12.46
CA PHE A 427 0.00 61.42 -12.50
C PHE A 427 0.01 62.95 -12.55
N THR A 428 0.93 63.57 -11.81
CA THR A 428 1.02 65.04 -11.72
C THR A 428 1.56 65.63 -13.02
N GLU A 429 2.51 64.95 -13.67
CA GLU A 429 3.08 65.36 -14.95
C GLU A 429 2.07 65.25 -16.12
N THR A 430 1.25 64.18 -16.15
CA THR A 430 0.18 64.03 -17.16
C THR A 430 -0.99 64.98 -16.97
N LEU A 431 -1.29 65.38 -15.72
CA LEU A 431 -2.30 66.40 -15.43
C LEU A 431 -1.80 67.82 -15.78
N HIS A 432 -0.50 68.09 -15.67
CA HIS A 432 0.06 69.36 -16.14
C HIS A 432 0.17 69.44 -17.66
N SER A 433 0.52 68.34 -18.34
CA SER A 433 0.61 68.33 -19.81
C SER A 433 -0.74 68.43 -20.52
N THR A 434 -1.85 68.19 -19.81
CA THR A 434 -3.22 68.34 -20.34
C THR A 434 -3.84 69.70 -20.02
N ALA A 435 -3.29 70.46 -19.07
CA ALA A 435 -3.77 71.80 -18.74
C ALA A 435 -3.17 72.91 -19.64
N ASP A 436 -1.98 72.68 -20.21
CA ASP A 436 -1.29 73.66 -21.08
C ASP A 436 -1.60 73.49 -22.58
N GLY A 437 -2.48 72.54 -22.96
CA GLY A 437 -2.78 72.20 -24.37
C GLY A 437 -4.00 72.88 -25.01
N ASP A 438 -4.83 73.59 -24.26
CA ASP A 438 -6.11 74.14 -24.76
C ASP A 438 -6.01 75.53 -25.40
N ALA A 439 -4.86 75.85 -26.03
CA ALA A 439 -4.68 77.13 -26.69
C ALA A 439 -3.83 77.07 -27.97
N GLU A 440 -4.08 76.12 -28.90
CA GLU A 440 -3.70 76.36 -30.31
C GLU A 440 -4.42 75.45 -31.34
N SER A 441 -5.31 76.10 -32.09
CA SER A 441 -5.74 75.86 -33.48
C SER A 441 -6.21 74.48 -33.97
N SER A 442 -7.46 74.50 -34.42
CA SER A 442 -8.04 73.75 -35.55
C SER A 442 -7.11 73.55 -36.76
N ALA A 443 -7.03 72.33 -37.30
CA ALA A 443 -7.24 72.02 -38.73
C ALA A 443 -7.09 70.50 -38.98
N GLY A 444 -7.87 70.00 -39.94
CA GLY A 444 -8.08 68.58 -40.21
C GLY A 444 -6.90 67.76 -40.75
N HIS A 445 -7.22 66.46 -40.87
CA HIS A 445 -6.74 65.42 -41.78
C HIS A 445 -5.85 64.29 -41.25
N GLU A 446 -6.24 63.09 -41.71
CA GLU A 446 -5.85 61.73 -41.38
C GLU A 446 -4.39 61.38 -41.70
N ALA A 447 -3.78 60.47 -40.92
CA ALA A 447 -2.99 59.35 -41.44
C ALA A 447 -2.54 58.39 -40.32
N SER A 448 -2.63 57.11 -40.65
CA SER A 448 -2.21 55.88 -39.98
C SER A 448 -0.69 55.70 -39.79
N VAL A 449 -0.25 55.05 -38.70
CA VAL A 449 1.01 54.27 -38.58
C VAL A 449 0.81 53.18 -37.48
N THR A 450 0.67 51.88 -37.77
CA THR A 450 1.66 50.79 -37.97
C THR A 450 2.63 50.53 -36.81
N VAL A 451 2.58 49.32 -36.22
CA VAL A 451 3.56 48.78 -35.25
C VAL A 451 4.35 47.65 -35.92
N PRO A 452 5.69 47.57 -35.79
CA PRO A 452 6.50 46.56 -36.46
C PRO A 452 6.59 45.26 -35.66
N ALA A 453 6.72 44.14 -36.38
CA ALA A 453 7.08 42.83 -35.87
C ALA A 453 8.43 42.37 -36.47
N THR A 454 9.33 41.90 -35.61
CA THR A 454 10.59 41.19 -35.92
C THR A 454 10.86 40.28 -34.73
N GLY A 455 11.26 39.01 -34.83
CA GLY A 455 11.62 38.17 -35.97
C GLY A 455 11.91 36.75 -35.47
N ALA A 456 11.83 35.79 -36.38
CA ALA A 456 11.91 34.33 -36.17
C ALA A 456 13.33 33.75 -36.33
N ALA A 457 13.48 32.48 -35.96
CA ALA A 457 14.40 31.49 -36.57
C ALA A 457 13.76 30.09 -36.35
N GLU A 458 13.10 29.52 -37.37
CA GLU A 458 13.62 28.61 -38.41
C GLU A 458 13.83 27.15 -37.95
N LEU A 459 12.97 26.25 -38.44
CA LEU A 459 13.30 24.85 -38.75
C LEU A 459 12.62 24.49 -40.07
N ASP A 460 13.45 24.02 -41.00
CA ASP A 460 13.17 23.71 -42.41
C ASP A 460 12.74 22.25 -42.60
N GLU A 461 12.15 22.01 -43.76
CA GLU A 461 11.39 20.86 -44.28
C GLU A 461 12.12 19.49 -44.33
N ALA A 462 11.35 18.38 -44.35
CA ALA A 462 11.25 17.48 -45.52
C ALA A 462 10.47 16.17 -45.22
N ASP A 463 9.25 16.13 -45.76
CA ASP A 463 8.65 15.10 -46.62
C ASP A 463 9.08 13.61 -46.51
N ALA A 464 8.10 12.73 -46.21
CA ALA A 464 7.93 11.43 -46.88
C ALA A 464 6.55 10.84 -46.58
N THR A 465 5.77 10.71 -47.65
CA THR A 465 4.45 10.09 -47.77
C THR A 465 4.51 8.55 -47.78
N SER A 466 3.33 7.91 -47.70
CA SER A 466 3.02 6.47 -47.95
C SER A 466 3.10 5.59 -46.69
N GLU A 467 2.15 4.74 -46.30
CA GLU A 467 1.02 4.09 -46.98
C GLU A 467 0.13 3.42 -45.91
N ARG A 468 -1.20 3.44 -46.09
CA ARG A 468 -2.13 2.53 -45.40
C ARG A 468 -2.30 1.28 -46.28
N SER A 469 -2.15 0.06 -45.74
CA SER A 469 -3.04 -1.09 -46.01
C SER A 469 -2.58 -2.40 -45.34
N HIS A 470 -3.54 -3.10 -44.68
CA HIS A 470 -3.57 -4.52 -44.24
C HIS A 470 -2.50 -5.01 -43.24
N ALA A 471 -2.78 -5.78 -42.19
CA ALA A 471 -3.84 -6.74 -41.89
C ALA A 471 -4.14 -6.79 -40.38
#